data_AF-A0A8T3LKB5-F1
#
_entry.id   AF-A0A8T3LKB5-F1
#
_cell.length_a   1.000
_cell.length_b   1.000
_cell.length_c   1.000
_cell.angle_alpha   90.00
_cell.angle_beta   90.00
_cell.angle_gamma   90.00
#
_symmetry.space_group_name_H-M   'P 1'
#
loop_
_entity.id
_entity.type
_entity.pdbx_description
1 polymer ?
#
loop_
_entity_poly.entity_id
_entity_poly.type
_entity_poly.pdbx_seq_one_letter_code
_entity_poly.pdbx_strand_id
1 'polypeptide(L)'
;MTAAGEVLIPHREGDQPGHGAHEEHGINTALLGMLLFIGSEIMFFGGLFAAYFNVRAGKALWPPEGFEIELPLAMVVTAILVTSSVTMQFAVWAIRRGDRRAMNRALTVTLILGV
;
A
#
# COMPACT_ATOMS: atom_id res chain seq x y z
N MET A 1 -0.45 -58.46 41.48
CA MET A 1 -0.74 -59.16 40.20
C MET A 1 -2.23 -59.00 39.96
N THR A 2 -2.66 -57.98 39.20
CA THR A 2 -2.98 -58.04 37.75
C THR A 2 -4.48 -58.29 37.57
N ALA A 3 -5.29 -57.23 37.42
CA ALA A 3 -5.71 -56.59 36.16
C ALA A 3 -6.83 -57.37 35.43
N ALA A 4 -8.04 -56.83 35.50
CA ALA A 4 -9.14 -57.02 34.55
C ALA A 4 -10.10 -55.85 34.84
N GLY A 5 -9.88 -54.67 34.25
CA GLY A 5 -10.16 -54.48 32.84
C GLY A 5 -11.60 -54.00 32.72
N GLU A 6 -11.90 -52.86 33.35
CA GLU A 6 -13.07 -52.06 33.03
C GLU A 6 -12.93 -51.69 31.55
N VAL A 7 -13.63 -52.45 30.70
CA VAL A 7 -13.75 -52.16 29.27
C VAL A 7 -14.65 -50.94 29.18
N LEU A 8 -14.03 -49.78 29.38
CA LEU A 8 -14.53 -48.49 28.96
C LEU A 8 -14.80 -48.60 27.47
N ILE A 9 -16.07 -48.77 27.09
CA ILE A 9 -16.48 -48.61 25.71
C ILE A 9 -16.27 -47.12 25.39
N PRO A 10 -15.33 -46.76 24.49
CA PRO A 10 -15.29 -45.40 24.02
C PRO A 10 -16.60 -45.16 23.28
N HIS A 11 -17.40 -44.22 23.77
CA HIS A 11 -18.45 -43.61 22.97
C HIS A 11 -17.76 -43.08 21.71
N ARG A 12 -17.98 -43.75 20.57
CA ARG A 12 -17.69 -43.19 19.25
C ARG A 12 -18.62 -42.00 19.10
N GLU A 13 -18.17 -40.86 19.57
CA GLU A 13 -18.68 -39.57 19.15
C GLU A 13 -18.65 -39.56 17.62
N GLY A 14 -19.80 -39.28 17.02
CA GLY A 14 -19.96 -39.30 15.58
C GLY A 14 -18.87 -38.45 14.92
N ASP A 15 -18.26 -39.00 13.89
CA ASP A 15 -17.57 -38.25 12.86
C ASP A 15 -18.61 -37.35 12.19
N GLN A 16 -18.93 -36.25 12.85
CA GLN A 16 -19.59 -35.11 12.25
C GLN A 16 -18.53 -34.51 11.32
N PRO A 17 -18.70 -34.52 9.99
CA PRO A 17 -17.78 -33.82 9.12
C PRO A 17 -17.75 -32.37 9.58
N GLY A 18 -16.61 -32.00 10.18
CA GLY A 18 -16.35 -30.66 10.65
C GLY A 18 -16.69 -29.71 9.52
N HIS A 19 -17.66 -28.85 9.82
CA HIS A 19 -18.16 -27.76 8.99
C HIS A 19 -17.04 -27.25 8.08
N GLY A 20 -17.28 -27.39 6.77
CA GLY A 20 -16.34 -27.05 5.73
C GLY A 20 -15.68 -25.70 6.00
N ALA A 21 -14.38 -25.69 5.76
CA ALA A 21 -13.55 -24.50 5.71
C ALA A 21 -14.33 -23.33 5.10
N HIS A 22 -14.74 -22.39 5.95
CA HIS A 22 -14.90 -21.02 5.51
C HIS A 22 -13.48 -20.52 5.24
N GLU A 23 -12.92 -20.89 4.09
CA GLU A 23 -11.85 -20.15 3.47
C GLU A 23 -12.41 -18.75 3.25
N GLU A 24 -12.12 -17.83 4.18
CA GLU A 24 -12.22 -16.39 3.95
C GLU A 24 -11.21 -16.03 2.86
N HIS A 25 -11.53 -16.35 1.61
CA HIS A 25 -10.82 -15.90 0.42
C HIS A 25 -11.28 -14.49 0.04
N GLY A 26 -11.48 -13.63 1.04
CA GLY A 26 -11.88 -12.24 0.89
C GLY A 26 -10.67 -11.31 0.97
N ILE A 27 -10.62 -10.30 0.09
CA ILE A 27 -9.64 -9.22 0.23
C ILE A 27 -9.90 -8.52 1.57
N ASN A 28 -8.84 -8.32 2.36
CA ASN A 28 -8.93 -7.58 3.62
C ASN A 28 -9.64 -6.23 3.41
N THR A 29 -10.69 -5.96 4.19
CA THR A 29 -11.53 -4.77 4.03
C THR A 29 -10.74 -3.45 4.10
N ALA A 30 -9.70 -3.38 4.94
CA ALA A 30 -8.84 -2.21 5.01
C ALA A 30 -7.95 -2.06 3.77
N LEU A 31 -7.46 -3.16 3.20
CA LEU A 31 -6.74 -3.15 1.93
C LEU A 31 -7.65 -2.69 0.80
N LEU A 32 -8.88 -3.21 0.73
CA LEU A 32 -9.88 -2.78 -0.25
C LEU A 32 -10.18 -1.28 -0.11
N GLY A 33 -10.37 -0.79 1.12
CA GLY A 33 -10.58 0.63 1.40
C GLY A 33 -9.40 1.50 0.92
N MET A 34 -8.16 1.07 1.20
CA MET A 34 -6.96 1.77 0.73
C MET A 34 -6.87 1.79 -0.80
N LEU A 35 -7.16 0.67 -1.47
CA LEU A 35 -7.17 0.61 -2.93
C LEU A 35 -8.22 1.53 -3.55
N LEU A 36 -9.44 1.53 -3.02
CA LEU A 36 -10.51 2.42 -3.48
C LEU A 36 -10.15 3.89 -3.27
N PHE A 37 -9.53 4.22 -2.14
CA PHE A 37 -9.04 5.57 -1.88
C PHE A 37 -7.97 6.01 -2.90
N ILE A 38 -6.94 5.19 -3.14
CA ILE A 38 -5.94 5.48 -4.19
C ILE A 38 -6.61 5.58 -5.57
N GLY A 39 -7.57 4.71 -5.87
CA GLY A 39 -8.35 4.76 -7.10
C GLY A 39 -9.08 6.09 -7.28
N SER A 40 -9.68 6.63 -6.22
CA SER A 40 -10.35 7.93 -6.25
C SER A 40 -9.39 9.10 -6.49
N GLU A 41 -8.19 9.06 -5.91
CA GLU A 41 -7.14 10.07 -6.15
C GLU A 41 -6.65 10.01 -7.61
N ILE A 42 -6.49 8.81 -8.18
CA ILE A 42 -6.13 8.64 -9.60
C ILE A 42 -7.21 9.25 -10.50
N MET A 43 -8.49 9.04 -10.20
CA MET A 43 -9.59 9.65 -10.95
C MET A 43 -9.61 11.18 -10.79
N PHE A 44 -9.32 11.69 -9.59
CA PHE A 44 -9.21 13.12 -9.31
C PHE A 44 -8.11 13.78 -10.15
N PHE A 45 -6.87 13.25 -10.11
CA PHE A 45 -5.78 13.74 -10.96
C PHE A 45 -6.06 13.52 -12.45
N GLY A 46 -6.75 12.44 -12.83
CA GLY A 46 -7.22 12.20 -14.19
C GLY A 46 -8.10 13.33 -14.71
N GLY A 47 -9.01 13.86 -13.88
CA GLY A 47 -9.80 15.05 -14.19
C GLY A 47 -8.95 16.31 -14.38
N LEU A 48 -7.93 16.52 -13.53
CA LEU A 48 -6.99 17.64 -13.67
C LEU A 48 -6.16 17.55 -14.97
N PHE A 49 -5.71 16.36 -15.35
CA PHE A 49 -5.03 16.14 -16.63
C PHE A 49 -5.96 16.39 -17.82
N ALA A 50 -7.21 15.91 -17.76
CA ALA A 50 -8.20 16.19 -18.80
C ALA A 50 -8.45 17.70 -18.96
N ALA A 51 -8.56 18.44 -17.86
CA ALA A 51 -8.69 19.89 -17.88
C ALA A 51 -7.45 20.56 -18.52
N TYR A 52 -6.24 20.14 -18.16
CA TYR A 52 -5.00 20.63 -18.77
C TYR A 52 -4.98 20.38 -20.29
N PHE A 53 -5.29 19.16 -20.73
CA PHE A 53 -5.29 18.82 -22.16
C PHE A 53 -6.37 19.56 -22.93
N ASN A 54 -7.54 19.78 -22.33
CA ASN A 54 -8.61 20.57 -22.94
C ASN A 54 -8.16 22.01 -23.22
N VAL A 55 -7.51 22.67 -22.25
CA VAL A 55 -6.94 24.01 -22.44
C VAL A 55 -5.80 23.99 -23.46
N ARG A 56 -4.92 22.99 -23.38
CA ARG A 56 -3.78 22.83 -24.28
C ARG A 56 -4.20 22.67 -25.74
N ALA A 57 -5.27 21.93 -26.00
CA ALA A 57 -5.81 21.67 -27.34
C ALA A 57 -6.43 22.93 -27.97
N GLY A 58 -7.00 23.82 -27.16
CA GLY A 58 -7.62 25.08 -27.62
C GLY A 58 -6.63 26.22 -27.92
N LYS A 59 -5.32 26.01 -27.77
CA LYS A 59 -4.28 27.05 -27.93
C LYS A 59 -3.29 26.66 -29.03
N ALA A 60 -3.18 27.49 -30.07
CA ALA A 60 -2.27 27.26 -31.19
C ALA A 60 -0.78 27.48 -30.82
N LEU A 61 -0.49 28.44 -29.95
CA LEU A 61 0.85 28.72 -29.42
C LEU A 61 0.91 28.29 -27.94
N TRP A 62 1.92 27.50 -27.59
CA TRP A 62 2.16 27.06 -26.22
C TRP A 62 3.63 26.68 -26.01
N PRO A 63 4.23 27.03 -24.87
CA PRO A 63 3.66 27.83 -23.77
C PRO A 63 3.35 29.29 -24.17
N PRO A 64 2.45 29.98 -23.47
CA PRO A 64 2.20 31.41 -23.70
C PRO A 64 3.48 32.23 -23.54
N GLU A 65 3.57 33.37 -24.23
CA GLU A 65 4.71 34.28 -24.10
C GLU A 65 4.87 34.77 -22.66
N GLY A 66 6.13 34.88 -22.19
CA GLY A 66 6.46 35.29 -20.82
C GLY A 66 6.42 34.16 -19.78
N PHE A 67 6.24 32.90 -20.19
CA PHE A 67 6.28 31.76 -19.28
C PHE A 67 7.67 31.11 -19.26
N GLU A 68 8.42 31.30 -18.17
CA GLU A 68 9.67 30.58 -17.91
C GLU A 68 9.42 29.42 -16.95
N ILE A 69 9.93 28.24 -17.30
CA ILE A 69 9.84 27.04 -16.47
C ILE A 69 11.18 26.86 -15.78
N GLU A 70 11.20 26.93 -14.45
CA GLU A 70 12.38 26.63 -13.64
C GLU A 70 12.63 25.11 -13.57
N LEU A 71 13.11 24.57 -14.69
CA LEU A 71 13.37 23.14 -14.83
C LEU A 71 14.33 22.56 -13.77
N PRO A 72 15.42 23.25 -13.36
CA PRO A 72 16.34 22.71 -12.36
C PRO A 72 15.66 22.48 -11.00
N LEU A 73 14.81 23.42 -10.57
CA LEU A 73 14.09 23.29 -9.31
C LEU A 73 13.10 22.12 -9.34
N ALA A 74 12.32 22.01 -10.43
CA ALA A 74 11.38 20.90 -10.62
C ALA A 74 12.07 19.53 -10.60
N MET A 75 13.27 19.43 -11.20
CA MET A 75 14.08 18.21 -11.20
C MET A 75 14.58 17.85 -9.80
N VAL A 76 15.06 18.83 -9.01
CA VAL A 76 15.53 18.60 -7.64
C VAL A 76 14.40 18.10 -6.75
N VAL A 77 13.23 18.74 -6.78
CA VAL A 77 12.07 18.32 -5.98
C VAL A 77 11.62 16.91 -6.39
N THR A 78 11.61 16.62 -7.69
CA THR A 78 11.26 15.27 -8.19
C THR A 78 12.26 14.22 -7.71
N ALA A 79 13.56 14.51 -7.76
CA ALA A 79 14.60 13.60 -7.28
C ALA A 79 14.47 13.32 -5.77
N ILE A 80 14.14 14.35 -4.98
CA ILE A 80 13.86 14.22 -3.54
C ILE A 80 12.66 13.30 -3.30
N LEU A 81 11.54 13.51 -4.00
CA LEU A 81 10.33 12.68 -3.85
C LEU A 81 10.57 11.22 -4.25
N VAL A 82 11.29 10.99 -5.35
CA VAL A 82 11.67 9.63 -5.79
C VAL A 82 12.55 8.95 -4.74
N THR A 83 13.51 9.69 -4.18
CA THR A 83 14.40 9.17 -3.13
C THR A 83 13.61 8.85 -1.85
N SER A 84 12.62 9.68 -1.49
CA SER A 84 11.73 9.46 -0.35
C SER A 84 10.89 8.17 -0.50
N SER A 85 10.47 7.83 -1.72
CA SER A 85 9.83 6.53 -2.00
C SER A 85 10.76 5.35 -1.70
N VAL A 86 12.04 5.45 -2.09
CA VAL A 86 13.05 4.42 -1.82
C VAL A 86 13.30 4.26 -0.31
N THR A 87 13.38 5.35 0.45
CA THR A 87 13.55 5.28 1.92
C THR A 87 12.34 4.63 2.61
N MET A 88 11.13 4.85 2.11
CA MET A 88 9.93 4.14 2.58
C MET A 88 10.01 2.63 2.31
N GLN A 89 10.50 2.20 1.14
CA GLN A 89 10.69 0.77 0.86
C GLN A 89 11.69 0.12 1.81
N PHE A 90 12.77 0.82 2.17
CA PHE A 90 13.70 0.35 3.19
C PHE A 90 13.04 0.19 4.57
N ALA A 91 12.13 1.09 4.95
CA ALA A 91 11.37 0.94 6.19
C ALA A 91 10.51 -0.34 6.19
N VAL A 92 9.87 -0.65 5.06
CA VAL A 92 9.08 -1.89 4.88
C VAL A 92 9.98 -3.13 4.98
N TRP A 93 11.19 -3.10 4.42
CA TRP A 93 12.14 -4.21 4.56
C TRP A 93 12.66 -4.37 5.98
N ALA A 94 12.92 -3.28 6.69
CA ALA A 94 13.37 -3.29 8.07
C ALA A 94 12.32 -3.92 9.01
N ILE A 95 11.06 -3.53 8.87
CA ILE A 95 9.98 -4.09 9.70
C ILE A 95 9.72 -5.57 9.39
N ARG A 96 9.87 -6.01 8.14
CA ARG A 96 9.82 -7.44 7.78
C ARG A 96 10.92 -8.27 8.44
N ARG A 97 12.07 -7.66 8.76
CA ARG A 97 13.17 -8.29 9.51
C ARG A 97 13.01 -8.15 11.04
N GLY A 98 11.94 -7.52 11.51
CA GLY A 98 11.70 -7.25 12.93
C GLY A 98 12.51 -6.08 13.52
N ASP A 99 13.29 -5.35 12.72
CA ASP A 99 14.10 -4.23 13.19
C ASP A 99 13.30 -2.93 13.21
N ARG A 100 12.67 -2.66 14.36
CA ARG A 100 11.90 -1.44 14.61
C ARG A 100 12.77 -0.18 14.63
N ARG A 101 14.05 -0.27 15.01
CA ARG A 101 14.94 0.90 15.07
C ARG A 101 15.31 1.36 13.66
N ALA A 102 15.65 0.41 12.78
CA ALA A 102 15.90 0.69 11.37
C ALA A 102 14.65 1.23 10.67
N MET A 103 13.46 0.65 10.95
CA MET A 103 12.18 1.17 10.43
C MET A 103 11.95 2.63 10.84
N ASN A 104 12.06 2.96 12.13
CA ASN A 104 11.82 4.31 12.61
C ASN A 104 12.81 5.32 12.01
N ARG A 105 14.08 4.95 11.90
CA ARG A 105 15.10 5.81 11.25
C ARG A 105 14.74 6.07 9.78
N ALA A 106 14.36 5.03 9.04
CA ALA A 106 13.97 5.17 7.64
C ALA A 106 12.73 6.06 7.48
N LEU A 107 11.72 5.91 8.35
CA LEU A 107 10.53 6.78 8.35
C LEU A 107 10.85 8.24 8.68
N THR A 108 11.75 8.50 9.64
CA THR A 108 12.19 9.87 9.95
C THR A 108 12.90 10.50 8.75
N VAL A 109 13.75 9.75 8.05
CA VAL A 109 14.41 10.25 6.83
C VAL A 109 13.38 10.56 5.73
N THR A 110 12.41 9.66 5.49
CA THR A 110 11.30 9.89 4.54
C THR A 110 10.53 11.17 4.87
N LEU A 111 10.24 11.41 6.16
CA LEU A 111 9.53 12.61 6.60
C LEU A 111 10.37 13.88 6.36
N ILE A 112 11.66 13.86 6.69
CA ILE A 112 12.56 15.01 6.48
C ILE A 112 12.72 15.33 5.00
N LEU A 113 12.75 14.32 4.13
CA LEU A 113 12.80 14.54 2.68
C LEU A 113 11.47 15.05 2.11
N GLY A 114 10.35 14.78 2.78
CA GLY A 114 9.01 15.17 2.32
C GLY A 114 8.53 16.54 2.79
N VAL A 115 9.24 17.19 3.71
CA VAL A 115 8.95 18.53 4.26
C VAL A 115 9.87 19.55 3.62
#